data_AF-A0A7W8ZY85-F1
#
_entry.id   AF-A0A7W8ZY85-F1
#
_cell.length_a   1.000
_cell.length_b   1.000
_cell.length_c   1.000
_cell.angle_alpha   90.00
_cell.angle_beta   90.00
_cell.angle_gamma   90.00
#
_symmetry.space_group_name_H-M   'P 1'
#
loop_
_entity.id
_entity.type
_entity.pdbx_description
1 polymer ?
#
loop_
_entity_poly.entity_id
_entity_poly.type
_entity_poly.pdbx_seq_one_letter_code
_entity_poly.pdbx_strand_id
1 'polypeptide(L)'
;MTTNIHTVSEIAPPTAGTDSSEAGTAAVITTIREYIIEEFLPGTDPARISTQMDLLNSGIIDSLGLLKLIAWLETHFEVGIDDTDLDPVNFGSLQAIAEFVERPRSGHDLP
;
A
#
# COMPACT_ATOMS: atom_id res chain seq x y z
N MET A 1 -49.66 13.53 -7.32
CA MET A 1 -48.58 12.93 -8.12
C MET A 1 -47.39 13.86 -8.02
N THR A 2 -46.47 13.60 -7.09
CA THR A 2 -45.15 12.97 -7.34
C THR A 2 -44.24 14.00 -8.04
N THR A 3 -43.10 14.46 -7.51
CA THR A 3 -42.05 13.74 -6.77
C THR A 3 -41.18 14.74 -6.00
N ASN A 4 -40.72 14.37 -4.81
CA ASN A 4 -39.62 15.05 -4.13
C ASN A 4 -38.30 14.52 -4.72
N ILE A 5 -37.46 15.40 -5.29
CA ILE A 5 -36.09 15.05 -5.66
C ILE A 5 -35.20 15.37 -4.47
N HIS A 6 -34.80 14.32 -3.76
CA HIS A 6 -33.78 14.37 -2.72
C HIS A 6 -32.42 14.54 -3.41
N THR A 7 -31.73 15.62 -3.07
CA THR A 7 -30.36 15.95 -3.46
C THR A 7 -29.44 14.73 -3.39
N VAL A 8 -28.84 14.40 -4.53
CA VAL A 8 -27.79 13.39 -4.67
C VAL A 8 -26.63 13.73 -3.73
N SER A 9 -26.21 12.73 -2.95
CA SER A 9 -24.97 12.79 -2.18
C SER A 9 -23.82 12.71 -3.20
N GLU A 10 -23.25 13.87 -3.49
CA GLU A 10 -22.02 14.04 -4.26
C GLU A 10 -20.86 13.44 -3.44
N ILE A 11 -20.60 12.15 -3.64
CA ILE A 11 -19.29 11.56 -3.41
C ILE A 11 -18.55 11.61 -4.73
N ALA A 12 -17.73 12.64 -4.89
CA ALA A 12 -16.77 12.73 -5.99
C ALA A 12 -15.83 11.52 -5.95
N PRO A 13 -15.68 10.72 -7.01
CA PRO A 13 -14.39 10.11 -7.28
C PRO A 13 -13.47 11.24 -7.82
N PRO A 14 -12.35 11.55 -7.16
CA PRO A 14 -11.37 12.44 -7.76
C PRO A 14 -10.77 11.75 -9.00
N THR A 15 -10.92 12.44 -10.13
CA THR A 15 -9.93 12.53 -11.21
C THR A 15 -9.43 11.20 -11.80
N ALA A 16 -10.17 10.68 -12.79
CA ALA A 16 -9.63 9.75 -13.78
C ALA A 16 -8.68 10.52 -14.73
N GLY A 17 -7.43 10.63 -14.30
CA GLY A 17 -6.28 10.99 -15.12
C GLY A 17 -5.17 9.99 -14.80
N THR A 18 -5.43 8.70 -15.02
CA THR A 18 -4.50 7.61 -14.72
C THR A 18 -3.36 7.62 -15.73
N ASP A 19 -2.24 8.24 -15.36
CA ASP A 19 -0.95 7.78 -15.84
C ASP A 19 -0.85 6.28 -15.50
N SER A 20 -0.59 5.44 -16.50
CA SER A 20 -0.66 3.98 -16.34
C SER A 20 0.31 3.44 -15.28
N SER A 21 1.25 4.26 -14.79
CA SER A 21 2.17 3.93 -13.72
C SER A 21 1.60 4.15 -12.31
N GLU A 22 0.61 5.02 -12.10
CA GLU A 22 0.05 5.27 -10.75
C GLU A 22 -0.97 4.19 -10.32
N ALA A 23 -1.62 3.53 -11.28
CA ALA A 23 -2.59 2.47 -11.00
C ALA A 23 -1.93 1.19 -10.46
N GLY A 24 -0.72 0.85 -10.91
CA GLY A 24 0.03 -0.31 -10.43
C GLY A 24 0.38 -0.16 -8.95
N THR A 25 0.91 1.01 -8.57
CA THR A 25 1.18 1.35 -7.16
C THR A 25 -0.05 1.22 -6.28
N ALA A 26 -1.21 1.72 -6.72
CA ALA A 26 -2.45 1.63 -5.94
C ALA A 26 -2.94 0.17 -5.75
N ALA A 27 -2.69 -0.70 -6.75
CA ALA A 27 -2.99 -2.12 -6.64
C ALA A 27 -2.09 -2.80 -5.60
N VAL A 28 -0.77 -2.55 -5.66
CA VAL A 28 0.21 -3.06 -4.68
C VAL A 28 -0.17 -2.63 -3.26
N ILE A 29 -0.51 -1.34 -3.06
CA ILE A 29 -0.95 -0.83 -1.75
C ILE A 29 -2.18 -1.60 -1.24
N THR A 30 -3.15 -1.86 -2.12
CA THR A 30 -4.36 -2.58 -1.75
C THR A 30 -4.02 -4.00 -1.29
N THR A 31 -3.19 -4.72 -2.04
CA THR A 31 -2.77 -6.09 -1.68
C THR A 31 -2.02 -6.12 -0.35
N ILE A 32 -1.08 -5.20 -0.14
CA ILE A 32 -0.32 -5.12 1.12
C ILE A 32 -1.26 -4.82 2.28
N ARG A 33 -2.18 -3.88 2.10
CA ARG A 33 -3.15 -3.49 3.12
C ARG A 33 -4.04 -4.67 3.52
N GLU A 34 -4.54 -5.43 2.56
CA GLU A 34 -5.35 -6.64 2.82
C GLU A 34 -4.55 -7.66 3.62
N TYR A 35 -3.32 -7.97 3.20
CA TYR A 35 -2.43 -8.86 3.95
C TYR A 35 -2.20 -8.39 5.39
N ILE A 36 -1.98 -7.09 5.60
CA ILE A 36 -1.75 -6.55 6.95
C ILE A 36 -2.99 -6.72 7.84
N ILE A 37 -4.19 -6.56 7.29
CA ILE A 37 -5.42 -6.70 8.06
C ILE A 37 -5.69 -8.15 8.40
N GLU A 38 -5.47 -9.06 7.46
CA GLU A 38 -5.62 -10.49 7.70
C GLU A 38 -4.61 -11.01 8.73
N GLU A 39 -3.36 -10.56 8.66
CA GLU A 39 -2.29 -11.05 9.55
C GLU A 39 -2.19 -10.31 10.90
N PHE A 40 -2.38 -8.98 10.93
CA PHE A 40 -2.12 -8.14 12.11
C PHE A 40 -3.37 -7.55 12.75
N LEU A 41 -4.40 -7.18 11.97
CA LEU A 41 -5.60 -6.49 12.48
C LEU A 41 -6.92 -7.13 12.01
N PRO A 42 -7.18 -8.41 12.34
CA PRO A 42 -8.38 -9.10 11.88
C PRO A 42 -9.65 -8.38 12.39
N GLY A 43 -10.55 -8.04 11.46
CA GLY A 43 -11.80 -7.34 11.77
C GLY A 43 -11.71 -5.81 11.77
N THR A 44 -10.60 -5.23 11.31
CA THR A 44 -10.45 -3.78 11.09
C THR A 44 -10.70 -3.42 9.63
N ASP A 45 -11.37 -2.29 9.39
CA ASP A 45 -11.63 -1.80 8.04
C ASP A 45 -10.35 -1.35 7.32
N PRO A 46 -10.09 -1.81 6.08
CA PRO A 46 -8.94 -1.38 5.29
C PRO A 46 -8.92 0.13 5.04
N ALA A 47 -10.09 0.75 4.93
CA ALA A 47 -10.22 2.19 4.74
C ALA A 47 -9.64 3.02 5.90
N ARG A 48 -9.42 2.43 7.09
CA ARG A 48 -8.81 3.13 8.23
C ARG A 48 -7.29 3.25 8.13
N ILE A 49 -6.64 2.35 7.39
CA ILE A 49 -5.19 2.36 7.21
C ILE A 49 -4.88 3.28 6.04
N SER A 50 -4.37 4.48 6.30
CA SER A 50 -4.01 5.40 5.21
C SER A 50 -2.75 4.93 4.49
N THR A 51 -2.61 5.28 3.20
CA THR A 51 -1.44 4.86 2.41
C THR A 51 -0.15 5.56 2.84
N GLN A 52 -0.28 6.77 3.40
CA GLN A 52 0.79 7.59 3.96
C GLN A 52 0.89 7.48 5.49
N MET A 53 0.12 6.57 6.09
CA MET A 53 0.17 6.35 7.53
C MET A 53 1.39 5.49 7.86
N ASP A 54 2.12 5.89 8.88
CA ASP A 54 3.23 5.13 9.42
C ASP A 54 2.69 3.93 10.20
N LEU A 55 2.88 2.72 9.67
CA LEU A 55 2.38 1.46 10.21
C LEU A 55 3.04 1.11 11.55
N LEU A 56 4.30 1.49 11.74
CA LEU A 56 5.07 1.25 12.97
C LEU A 56 4.65 2.23 14.07
N ASN A 57 4.60 3.53 13.76
CA ASN A 57 4.13 4.55 14.72
C ASN A 57 2.65 4.38 15.07
N SER A 58 1.83 3.90 14.14
CA SER A 58 0.42 3.61 14.39
C SER A 58 0.21 2.36 15.25
N GLY A 59 1.26 1.56 15.47
CA GLY A 59 1.18 0.30 16.20
C GLY A 59 0.40 -0.79 15.46
N ILE A 60 0.25 -0.65 14.14
CA ILE A 60 -0.37 -1.67 13.28
C ILE A 60 0.62 -2.82 13.06
N ILE A 61 1.89 -2.46 12.88
CA ILE A 61 3.00 -3.38 12.68
C ILE A 61 4.05 -3.15 13.77
N ASP A 62 4.47 -4.23 14.41
CA ASP A 62 5.67 -4.25 15.25
C ASP A 62 6.94 -4.50 14.41
N SER A 63 8.11 -4.30 15.01
CA SER A 63 9.41 -4.59 14.36
C SER A 63 9.52 -6.02 13.80
N LEU A 64 8.89 -7.00 14.43
CA LEU A 64 8.80 -8.38 13.91
C LEU A 64 7.80 -8.53 12.77
N GLY A 65 6.69 -7.79 12.83
CA GLY A 65 5.67 -7.80 11.78
C GLY A 65 6.18 -7.22 10.47
N LEU A 66 7.04 -6.21 10.57
CA LEU A 66 7.72 -5.62 9.42
C LEU A 66 8.54 -6.68 8.67
N LEU A 67 9.37 -7.46 9.38
CA LEU A 67 10.16 -8.54 8.78
C LEU A 67 9.29 -9.60 8.08
N LYS A 68 8.14 -9.96 8.68
CA LYS A 68 7.17 -10.87 8.03
C LYS A 68 6.58 -10.26 6.76
N LEU A 69 6.26 -8.96 6.79
CA LEU A 69 5.72 -8.26 5.64
C LEU A 69 6.75 -8.20 4.50
N ILE A 70 8.00 -7.89 4.81
CA ILE A 70 9.12 -7.88 3.86
C ILE A 70 9.29 -9.26 3.21
N ALA A 71 9.40 -10.32 4.01
CA ALA A 71 9.58 -11.66 3.48
C ALA A 71 8.41 -12.09 2.55
N TRP A 72 7.19 -11.67 2.88
CA TRP A 72 6.03 -11.87 2.03
C TRP A 72 6.11 -11.04 0.74
N LEU A 73 6.50 -9.76 0.81
CA LEU A 73 6.69 -8.90 -0.36
C LEU A 73 7.75 -9.45 -1.31
N GLU A 74 8.90 -9.88 -0.80
CA GLU A 74 9.96 -10.48 -1.60
C GLU A 74 9.48 -11.72 -2.34
N THR A 75 8.68 -12.56 -1.68
CA THR A 75 8.15 -13.78 -2.28
C THR A 75 6.99 -13.51 -3.24
N HIS A 76 6.11 -12.55 -2.92
CA HIS A 76 4.90 -12.27 -3.68
C HIS A 76 5.17 -11.46 -4.94
N PHE A 77 6.08 -10.49 -4.85
CA PHE A 77 6.45 -9.61 -5.97
C PHE A 77 7.79 -9.98 -6.61
N GLU A 78 8.47 -11.03 -6.11
CA GLU A 78 9.80 -11.46 -6.58
C GLU A 78 10.84 -10.32 -6.57
N VAL A 79 10.69 -9.38 -5.63
CA VAL A 79 11.59 -8.25 -5.43
C VAL A 79 12.64 -8.58 -4.39
N GLY A 80 13.91 -8.29 -4.65
CA GLY A 80 14.93 -8.33 -3.60
C GLY A 80 14.82 -7.10 -2.71
N ILE A 81 14.59 -7.27 -1.42
CA ILE A 81 14.59 -6.20 -0.43
C ILE A 81 15.84 -6.39 0.43
N ASP A 82 16.75 -5.43 0.38
CA ASP A 82 18.00 -5.51 1.15
C ASP A 82 17.79 -5.02 2.59
N ASP A 83 18.58 -5.50 3.55
CA ASP A 83 18.55 -5.05 4.95
C ASP A 83 18.69 -3.52 5.08
N THR A 84 19.44 -2.92 4.15
CA THR A 84 19.62 -1.46 4.08
C THR A 84 18.39 -0.70 3.62
N ASP A 85 17.47 -1.36 2.93
CA ASP A 85 16.20 -0.78 2.51
C ASP A 85 15.16 -0.84 3.64
N LEU A 86 15.35 -1.74 4.63
CA LEU A 86 14.49 -1.99 5.80
C LEU A 86 14.50 -0.86 6.84
N ASP A 87 14.50 0.37 6.36
CA ASP A 87 14.37 1.54 7.19
C ASP A 87 12.88 1.83 7.42
N PRO A 88 12.47 2.18 8.65
CA PRO A 88 11.12 2.68 8.92
C PRO A 88 10.74 3.90 8.06
N VAL A 89 11.70 4.61 7.47
CA VAL A 89 11.43 5.67 6.47
C VAL A 89 10.88 5.09 5.15
N ASN A 90 11.40 3.96 4.69
CA ASN A 90 11.00 3.33 3.42
C ASN A 90 9.83 2.36 3.60
N PHE A 91 9.79 1.64 4.73
CA PHE A 91 8.75 0.65 5.04
C PHE A 91 7.72 1.14 6.07
N GLY A 92 7.81 2.40 6.49
CA GLY A 92 6.83 2.99 7.40
C GLY A 92 5.48 3.14 6.74
N SER A 93 5.42 3.45 5.44
CA SER A 93 4.18 3.75 4.73
C SER A 93 3.92 2.78 3.58
N LEU A 94 2.65 2.41 3.38
CA LEU A 94 2.24 1.57 2.25
C LEU A 94 2.61 2.17 0.90
N GLN A 95 2.52 3.50 0.77
CA GLN A 95 2.87 4.21 -0.45
C GLN A 95 4.35 4.02 -0.81
N ALA A 96 5.25 4.20 0.16
CA ALA A 96 6.68 4.07 -0.07
C ALA A 96 7.06 2.62 -0.47
N ILE A 97 6.44 1.63 0.17
CA ILE A 97 6.61 0.21 -0.19
C ILE A 97 6.13 -0.05 -1.62
N ALA A 98 4.94 0.42 -1.97
CA ALA A 98 4.40 0.19 -3.30
C ALA A 98 5.20 0.91 -4.39
N GLU A 99 5.64 2.14 -4.13
CA GLU A 99 6.54 2.85 -5.04
C GLU A 99 7.88 2.12 -5.17
N PHE A 100 8.39 1.49 -4.10
CA PHE A 100 9.60 0.68 -4.16
C PHE A 100 9.42 -0.57 -5.01
N VAL A 101 8.31 -1.29 -4.84
CA VAL A 101 7.98 -2.50 -5.60
C VAL A 101 7.76 -2.20 -7.08
N GLU A 102 7.03 -1.12 -7.38
CA GLU A 102 6.74 -0.70 -8.75
C GLU A 102 7.93 -0.03 -9.43
N ARG A 103 8.95 0.42 -8.69
CA ARG A 103 10.11 1.09 -9.29
C ARG A 103 10.82 0.10 -10.20
N PRO A 104 10.76 0.30 -11.54
CA PRO A 104 11.51 -0.57 -12.43
C PRO A 104 12.98 -0.33 -12.11
N ARG A 105 13.70 -1.40 -11.76
CA ARG A 105 15.16 -1.40 -11.61
C ARG A 105 15.78 -1.09 -12.97
N SER A 106 15.77 0.19 -13.32
CA SER A 106 16.46 0.75 -14.47
C SER A 106 17.94 0.79 -14.10
N GLY A 107 18.59 -0.37 -14.18
CA GLY A 107 20.03 -0.47 -13.92
C GLY A 107 20.44 -1.63 -13.03
N HIS A 108 20.29 -2.86 -13.53
CA HIS A 108 21.35 -3.85 -13.31
C HIS A 108 21.56 -4.66 -14.58
N ASP A 109 21.89 -3.93 -15.65
CA ASP A 109 22.72 -4.48 -16.71
C ASP A 109 24.15 -4.51 -16.15
N LEU A 110 24.66 -5.69 -15.83
CA LEU A 110 26.09 -5.93 -15.73
C LEU A 110 26.44 -7.20 -16.54
N PRO A 111 27.48 -7.14 -17.39
CA PRO A 111 27.87 -8.18 -18.35
C PRO A 111 28.47 -9.43 -17.72
#